data_AF-A0A8S4A8W4-F1
#
_entry.id   AF-A0A8S4A8W4-F1
#
_cell.length_a   1.000
_cell.length_b   1.000
_cell.length_c   1.000
_cell.angle_alpha   90.00
_cell.angle_beta   90.00
_cell.angle_gamma   90.00
#
_symmetry.space_group_name_H-M   'P 1'
#
loop_
_entity.id
_entity.type
_entity.pdbx_description
1 polymer ?
#
loop_
_entity_poly.entity_id
_entity_poly.type
_entity_poly.pdbx_seq_one_letter_code
_entity_poly.pdbx_strand_id
1 'polypeptide(L)'
;MTYGHMEEKCTLREIRQSNMYQTFQNWAIQNYGDKGKTKTVTRNKYQRIVRILKGEEESTAENSKLRFWVKAKGFQLSADTGEVEIGELMIPARPVEFGQSRSSLKRVAVVENFFDIIYKVHVEMDGRGGKHAGQKRTYRAISETFSFLPREAVTRFLMSCTDCQKRMHLST
;
A
#
# COMPACT_ATOMS: atom_id res chain seq x y z
N MET A 1 31.08 -2.92 28.50
CA MET A 1 31.01 -3.82 27.32
C MET A 1 29.58 -3.94 26.80
N THR A 2 28.91 -2.82 26.46
CA THR A 2 27.48 -2.81 26.10
C THR A 2 27.18 -2.25 24.71
N TYR A 3 28.18 -1.69 24.02
CA TYR A 3 28.00 -1.09 22.69
C TYR A 3 27.90 -2.13 21.56
N GLY A 4 28.70 -3.20 21.59
CA GLY A 4 28.71 -4.21 20.50
C GLY A 4 27.43 -5.05 20.37
N HIS A 5 26.64 -5.20 21.44
CA HIS A 5 25.43 -6.04 21.40
C HIS A 5 24.20 -5.31 20.83
N MET A 6 24.29 -3.98 20.65
CA MET A 6 23.22 -3.15 20.09
C MET A 6 23.38 -2.97 18.58
N GLU A 7 24.61 -2.88 18.07
CA GLU A 7 24.92 -2.85 16.63
C GLU A 7 24.55 -4.18 15.92
N GLU A 8 24.84 -5.32 16.54
CA GLU A 8 24.55 -6.65 15.96
C GLU A 8 23.04 -6.97 15.85
N LYS A 9 22.21 -6.35 16.71
CA LYS A 9 20.74 -6.48 16.66
C LYS A 9 20.12 -5.60 15.58
N CYS A 10 20.74 -4.46 15.28
CA CYS A 10 20.29 -3.52 14.26
C CYS A 10 20.46 -4.16 12.86
N THR A 11 21.64 -4.73 12.60
CA THR A 11 21.98 -5.37 11.32
C THR A 11 21.13 -6.61 11.01
N LEU A 12 20.88 -7.48 11.99
CA LEU A 12 20.05 -8.68 11.77
C LEU A 12 18.58 -8.35 11.46
N ARG A 13 18.03 -7.28 12.04
CA ARG A 13 16.66 -6.84 11.76
C ARG A 13 16.54 -6.29 10.35
N GLU A 14 17.51 -5.50 9.92
CA GLU A 14 17.59 -4.93 8.58
C GLU A 14 17.76 -6.01 7.50
N ILE A 15 18.63 -7.00 7.74
CA ILE A 15 18.81 -8.14 6.82
C ILE A 15 17.51 -8.95 6.68
N ARG A 16 16.82 -9.24 7.80
CA ARG A 16 15.54 -9.96 7.76
C ARG A 16 14.46 -9.18 7.01
N GLN A 17 14.38 -7.87 7.25
CA GLN A 17 13.46 -6.99 6.53
C GLN A 17 13.78 -6.95 5.03
N SER A 18 15.06 -6.84 4.66
CA SER A 18 15.51 -6.84 3.26
C SER A 18 15.16 -8.14 2.54
N ASN A 19 15.37 -9.29 3.17
CA ASN A 19 15.01 -10.60 2.62
C ASN A 19 13.49 -10.76 2.43
N MET A 20 12.71 -10.33 3.44
CA MET A 20 11.25 -10.30 3.34
C MET A 20 10.78 -9.37 2.21
N TYR A 21 11.35 -8.17 2.13
CA TYR A 21 11.07 -7.18 1.09
C TYR A 21 11.33 -7.78 -0.28
N GLN A 22 12.51 -8.32 -0.54
CA GLN A 22 12.87 -8.82 -1.86
C GLN A 22 11.96 -9.99 -2.30
N THR A 23 11.69 -10.93 -1.41
CA THR A 23 10.81 -12.08 -1.71
C THR A 23 9.39 -11.63 -2.00
N PHE A 24 8.84 -10.74 -1.16
CA PHE A 24 7.50 -10.22 -1.32
C PHE A 24 7.37 -9.34 -2.57
N GLN A 25 8.33 -8.45 -2.78
CA GLN A 25 8.35 -7.49 -3.88
C GLN A 25 8.42 -8.21 -5.23
N ASN A 26 9.30 -9.21 -5.36
CA ASN A 26 9.38 -10.03 -6.58
C ASN A 26 8.02 -10.68 -6.89
N TRP A 27 7.38 -11.25 -5.88
CA TRP A 27 6.04 -11.82 -6.06
C TRP A 27 5.00 -10.76 -6.43
N ALA A 28 4.98 -9.61 -5.74
CA ALA A 28 4.00 -8.55 -5.98
C ALA A 28 4.10 -7.99 -7.40
N ILE A 29 5.32 -7.75 -7.89
CA ILE A 29 5.57 -7.28 -9.27
C ILE A 29 5.19 -8.34 -10.30
N GLN A 30 5.47 -9.62 -10.03
CA GLN A 30 5.06 -10.71 -10.93
C GLN A 30 3.53 -10.83 -11.06
N ASN A 31 2.79 -10.61 -9.96
CA ASN A 31 1.33 -10.83 -9.93
C ASN A 31 0.52 -9.58 -10.26
N TYR A 32 1.04 -8.39 -9.94
CA TYR A 32 0.31 -7.13 -10.03
C TYR A 32 1.04 -6.02 -10.80
N GLY A 33 2.23 -6.28 -11.32
CA GLY A 33 3.02 -5.33 -12.12
C GLY A 33 2.43 -5.06 -13.50
N ASP A 34 3.11 -4.23 -14.30
CA ASP A 34 2.56 -3.67 -15.55
C ASP A 34 2.20 -4.72 -16.62
N LYS A 35 2.83 -5.90 -16.57
CA LYS A 35 2.53 -7.00 -17.48
C LYS A 35 1.20 -7.71 -17.15
N GLY A 36 0.66 -7.51 -15.94
CA GLY A 36 -0.57 -8.12 -15.47
C GLY A 36 -1.82 -7.39 -15.96
N LYS A 37 -2.86 -8.14 -16.36
CA LYS A 37 -4.21 -7.60 -16.64
C LYS A 37 -5.01 -7.36 -15.36
N THR A 38 -4.43 -6.64 -14.41
CA THR A 38 -4.98 -6.44 -13.06
C THR A 38 -5.58 -5.05 -12.89
N LYS A 39 -6.48 -4.92 -11.91
CA LYS A 39 -7.06 -3.64 -11.47
C LYS A 39 -6.15 -2.86 -10.50
N THR A 40 -4.88 -3.26 -10.35
CA THR A 40 -3.90 -2.61 -9.47
C THR A 40 -3.26 -1.39 -10.10
N VAL A 41 -2.62 -0.55 -9.29
CA VAL A 41 -1.93 0.66 -9.72
C VAL A 41 -0.43 0.47 -9.54
N THR A 42 0.30 0.38 -10.64
CA THR A 42 1.77 0.39 -10.66
C THR A 42 2.29 1.82 -10.62
N ARG A 43 3.59 2.01 -10.42
CA ARG A 43 4.23 3.34 -10.46
C ARG A 43 4.00 4.03 -11.80
N ASN A 44 4.15 3.30 -12.90
CA ASN A 44 3.90 3.81 -14.24
C ASN A 44 2.44 4.24 -14.42
N LYS A 45 1.49 3.41 -13.98
CA LYS A 45 0.06 3.74 -14.05
C LYS A 45 -0.28 4.94 -13.16
N TYR A 46 0.29 5.01 -11.95
CA TYR A 46 0.15 6.15 -11.05
C TYR A 46 0.57 7.46 -11.73
N GLN A 47 1.78 7.50 -12.31
CA GLN A 47 2.30 8.70 -12.97
C GLN A 47 1.41 9.14 -14.14
N ARG A 48 0.91 8.19 -14.95
CA ARG A 48 -0.03 8.51 -16.03
C ARG A 48 -1.35 9.07 -15.52
N ILE A 49 -1.90 8.51 -14.44
CA ILE A 49 -3.11 9.07 -13.81
C ILE A 49 -2.86 10.52 -13.35
N VAL A 50 -1.71 10.79 -12.71
CA VAL A 50 -1.34 12.16 -12.30
C VAL A 50 -1.27 13.09 -13.51
N ARG A 51 -0.62 12.71 -14.60
CA ARG A 51 -0.53 13.53 -15.83
C ARG A 51 -1.91 13.81 -16.43
N ILE A 52 -2.79 12.81 -16.47
CA ILE A 52 -4.18 12.99 -16.93
C ILE A 52 -4.91 14.01 -16.04
N LEU A 53 -4.77 13.93 -14.72
CA LEU A 53 -5.42 14.86 -13.79
C LEU A 53 -4.87 16.28 -13.87
N LYS A 54 -3.58 16.44 -14.20
CA LYS A 54 -2.94 17.74 -14.44
C LYS A 54 -3.23 18.33 -15.82
N GLY A 55 -3.85 17.57 -16.72
CA GLY A 55 -4.05 17.99 -18.13
C GLY A 55 -2.79 17.91 -18.99
N GLU A 56 -1.75 17.21 -18.53
CA GLU A 56 -0.46 17.05 -19.22
C GLU A 56 -0.46 15.87 -20.21
N GLU A 57 -1.51 15.04 -20.23
CA GLU A 57 -1.64 13.90 -21.17
C GLU A 57 -2.76 14.18 -22.18
N GLU A 58 -2.41 14.28 -23.47
CA GLU A 58 -3.36 14.54 -24.55
C GLU A 58 -4.41 13.44 -24.69
N SER A 59 -5.60 13.82 -25.13
CA SER A 59 -6.72 12.92 -25.37
C SER A 59 -6.48 12.07 -26.63
N THR A 60 -6.18 10.78 -26.49
CA THR A 60 -5.98 9.86 -27.62
C THR A 60 -6.84 8.60 -27.51
N ALA A 61 -7.01 7.87 -28.62
CA ALA A 61 -7.70 6.58 -28.62
C ALA A 61 -6.98 5.54 -27.73
N GLU A 62 -5.65 5.59 -27.66
CA GLU A 62 -4.83 4.67 -26.88
C GLU A 62 -5.09 4.81 -25.36
N ASN A 63 -5.19 6.03 -24.85
CA ASN A 63 -5.41 6.28 -23.42
C ASN A 63 -6.89 6.39 -23.01
N SER A 64 -7.83 6.22 -23.94
CA SER A 64 -9.27 6.37 -23.69
C SER A 64 -9.80 5.42 -22.58
N LYS A 65 -9.31 4.18 -22.53
CA LYS A 65 -9.67 3.23 -21.45
C LYS A 65 -9.17 3.70 -20.10
N LEU A 66 -7.94 4.22 -20.04
CA LEU A 66 -7.34 4.75 -18.82
C LEU A 66 -8.11 5.99 -18.35
N ARG A 67 -8.39 6.93 -19.25
CA ARG A 67 -9.17 8.15 -18.93
C ARG A 67 -10.59 7.84 -18.45
N PHE A 68 -11.27 6.89 -19.09
CA PHE A 68 -12.58 6.45 -18.62
C PHE A 68 -12.50 5.85 -17.22
N TRP A 69 -11.48 5.03 -16.95
CA TRP A 69 -11.26 4.46 -15.63
C TRP A 69 -10.93 5.52 -14.57
N VAL A 70 -10.09 6.51 -14.90
CA VAL A 70 -9.77 7.65 -14.05
C VAL A 70 -11.04 8.39 -13.63
N LYS A 71 -11.89 8.72 -14.60
CA LYS A 71 -13.18 9.38 -14.35
C LYS A 71 -14.14 8.49 -13.54
N ALA A 72 -14.29 7.22 -13.92
CA ALA A 72 -15.23 6.29 -13.29
C ALA A 72 -14.87 5.95 -11.84
N LYS A 73 -13.58 6.01 -11.47
CA LYS A 73 -13.12 5.78 -10.10
C LYS A 73 -13.03 7.05 -9.25
N GLY A 74 -13.15 8.23 -9.86
CA GLY A 74 -13.06 9.50 -9.15
C GLY A 74 -11.66 9.76 -8.60
N PHE A 75 -10.62 9.45 -9.37
CA PHE A 75 -9.26 9.81 -8.97
C PHE A 75 -9.12 11.33 -8.87
N GLN A 76 -8.43 11.77 -7.83
CA GLN A 76 -8.14 13.18 -7.58
C GLN A 76 -6.79 13.32 -6.87
N LEU A 77 -6.18 14.49 -6.98
CA LEU A 77 -4.96 14.83 -6.26
C LEU A 77 -5.33 15.41 -4.89
N SER A 78 -4.60 15.04 -3.84
CA SER A 78 -4.74 15.66 -2.52
C SER A 78 -4.47 17.17 -2.61
N ALA A 79 -5.37 17.95 -2.01
CA ALA A 79 -5.11 19.34 -1.71
C ALA A 79 -4.20 19.44 -0.48
N ASP A 80 -3.58 20.59 -0.26
CA ASP A 80 -2.76 20.83 0.94
C ASP A 80 -3.62 20.78 2.21
N THR A 81 -3.63 19.61 2.86
CA THR A 81 -4.38 19.37 4.10
C THR A 81 -3.47 19.12 5.29
N GLY A 82 -2.15 19.29 5.16
CA GLY A 82 -1.15 19.06 6.22
C GLY A 82 -0.91 17.60 6.63
N GLU A 83 -1.90 16.71 6.45
CA GLU A 83 -1.79 15.27 6.79
C GLU A 83 -1.30 14.39 5.62
N VAL A 84 -1.41 14.89 4.39
CA VAL A 84 -1.12 14.17 3.14
C VAL A 84 -0.24 15.07 2.28
N GLU A 85 0.82 14.52 1.69
CA GLU A 85 1.66 15.28 0.77
C GLU A 85 0.82 15.79 -0.40
N ILE A 86 1.04 17.05 -0.79
CA ILE A 86 0.34 17.70 -1.91
C ILE A 86 0.59 16.89 -3.18
N GLY A 87 -0.48 16.54 -3.90
CA GLY A 87 -0.38 15.81 -5.16
C GLY A 87 -0.33 14.28 -5.03
N GLU A 88 -0.64 13.73 -3.86
CA GLU A 88 -0.88 12.29 -3.72
C GLU A 88 -2.22 11.88 -4.33
N LEU A 89 -2.27 10.74 -5.04
CA LEU A 89 -3.52 10.23 -5.62
C LEU A 89 -4.45 9.66 -4.56
N MET A 90 -5.68 10.17 -4.58
CA MET A 90 -6.78 9.78 -3.72
C MET A 90 -7.98 9.31 -4.54
N ILE A 91 -8.80 8.45 -3.95
CA ILE A 91 -10.13 8.11 -4.47
C ILE A 91 -11.19 8.21 -3.37
N PRO A 92 -12.46 8.48 -3.70
CA PRO A 92 -13.54 8.43 -2.73
C PRO A 92 -13.81 6.99 -2.29
N ALA A 93 -14.00 6.76 -0.99
CA ALA A 93 -14.26 5.46 -0.38
C ALA A 93 -15.59 4.83 -0.84
N ARG A 94 -16.52 5.68 -1.30
CA ARG A 94 -17.77 5.28 -1.95
C ARG A 94 -17.83 5.97 -3.31
N PRO A 95 -18.29 5.28 -4.37
CA PRO A 95 -18.61 5.94 -5.63
C PRO A 95 -19.52 7.14 -5.32
N VAL A 96 -19.18 8.31 -5.85
CA VAL A 96 -19.96 9.53 -5.62
C VAL A 96 -21.26 9.37 -6.39
N GLU A 97 -22.30 8.84 -5.73
CA GLU A 97 -23.65 9.09 -6.19
C GLU A 97 -23.94 10.58 -5.99
N PHE A 98 -24.53 11.20 -7.00
CA PHE A 98 -24.80 12.64 -7.07
C PHE A 98 -25.52 13.10 -5.79
N GLY A 99 -24.80 13.77 -4.88
CA GLY A 99 -25.41 14.58 -3.81
C GLY A 99 -25.09 14.26 -2.35
N GLN A 100 -24.18 13.33 -2.00
CA GLN A 100 -23.82 13.12 -0.58
C GLN A 100 -22.46 13.70 -0.15
N SER A 101 -22.53 14.44 0.96
CA SER A 101 -21.47 15.17 1.66
C SER A 101 -20.39 14.26 2.27
N ARG A 102 -19.13 14.69 2.11
CA ARG A 102 -17.88 14.12 2.65
C ARG A 102 -17.70 12.61 2.44
N SER A 103 -17.46 12.21 1.19
CA SER A 103 -16.82 10.93 0.91
C SER A 103 -15.45 10.88 1.60
N SER A 104 -15.25 9.95 2.54
CA SER A 104 -13.91 9.68 3.08
C SER A 104 -12.97 9.33 1.92
N LEU A 105 -11.81 9.97 1.85
CA LEU A 105 -10.85 9.73 0.80
C LEU A 105 -9.90 8.61 1.22
N LYS A 106 -9.56 7.76 0.26
CA LYS A 106 -8.57 6.70 0.44
C LYS A 106 -7.37 6.94 -0.46
N ARG A 107 -6.18 6.68 0.08
CA ARG A 107 -4.92 6.76 -0.64
C ARG A 107 -4.81 5.64 -1.66
N VAL A 108 -4.28 5.92 -2.84
CA VAL A 108 -4.05 4.90 -3.87
C VAL A 108 -2.78 4.11 -3.52
N ALA A 109 -2.94 2.83 -3.20
CA ALA A 109 -1.81 1.94 -2.98
C ALA A 109 -1.14 1.60 -4.31
N VAL A 110 0.16 1.89 -4.39
CA VAL A 110 1.02 1.56 -5.51
C VAL A 110 1.63 0.18 -5.27
N VAL A 111 1.63 -0.70 -6.28
CA VAL A 111 2.11 -2.09 -6.19
C VAL A 111 3.51 -2.16 -5.59
N GLU A 112 4.39 -1.28 -6.05
CA GLU A 112 5.77 -1.17 -5.64
C GLU A 112 5.92 -0.80 -4.15
N ASN A 113 4.89 -0.17 -3.56
CA ASN A 113 4.85 0.26 -2.16
C ASN A 113 4.02 -0.70 -1.27
N PHE A 114 3.49 -1.81 -1.80
CA PHE A 114 2.65 -2.72 -1.01
C PHE A 114 3.37 -3.21 0.24
N PHE A 115 4.66 -3.54 0.14
CA PHE A 115 5.45 -3.97 1.29
C PHE A 115 5.47 -2.90 2.37
N ASP A 116 5.88 -1.67 2.03
CA ASP A 116 6.05 -0.58 3.00
C ASP A 116 4.72 -0.19 3.65
N ILE A 117 3.64 -0.17 2.87
CA ILE A 117 2.29 0.09 3.38
C ILE A 117 1.88 -0.96 4.42
N ILE A 118 2.02 -2.25 4.08
CA ILE A 118 1.62 -3.33 4.99
C ILE A 118 2.55 -3.38 6.20
N TYR A 119 3.86 -3.21 6.00
CA TYR A 119 4.86 -3.19 7.06
C TYR A 119 4.57 -2.07 8.07
N LYS A 120 4.36 -0.84 7.59
CA LYS A 120 4.01 0.29 8.45
C LYS A 120 2.77 0.02 9.29
N VAL A 121 1.70 -0.47 8.68
CA VAL A 121 0.45 -0.76 9.42
C VAL A 121 0.60 -1.97 10.36
N HIS A 122 1.35 -2.98 9.96
CA HIS A 122 1.49 -4.20 10.75
C HIS A 122 2.49 -4.04 11.92
N VAL A 123 3.59 -3.33 11.69
CA VAL A 123 4.72 -3.24 12.62
C VAL A 123 4.70 -1.92 13.40
N GLU A 124 4.34 -0.80 12.76
CA GLU A 124 4.45 0.54 13.37
C GLU A 124 3.14 1.05 13.99
N MET A 125 1.96 0.63 13.51
CA MET A 125 0.65 1.09 14.02
C MET A 125 0.20 0.38 15.33
N ASP A 126 0.95 0.60 16.41
CA ASP A 126 0.53 0.31 17.79
C ASP A 126 0.30 -1.17 18.15
N GLY A 127 1.40 -1.87 18.45
CA GLY A 127 1.34 -2.85 19.53
C GLY A 127 1.99 -2.31 20.78
N ARG A 128 1.15 -1.89 21.73
CA ARG A 128 1.57 -1.70 23.12
C ARG A 128 2.49 -2.87 23.54
N GLY A 129 3.73 -2.54 23.90
CA GLY A 129 4.73 -3.53 24.35
C GLY A 129 5.48 -4.28 23.25
N GLY A 130 5.74 -3.67 22.08
CA GLY A 130 6.62 -4.25 21.04
C GLY A 130 6.01 -5.46 20.29
N LYS A 131 4.68 -5.52 20.22
CA LYS A 131 3.95 -6.57 19.47
C LYS A 131 3.52 -6.03 18.11
N HIS A 132 3.48 -6.87 17.07
CA HIS A 132 2.89 -6.45 15.80
C HIS A 132 1.37 -6.44 15.88
N ALA A 133 0.70 -5.63 15.06
CA ALA A 133 -0.74 -5.61 14.93
C ALA A 133 -1.26 -6.97 14.43
N GLY A 134 -2.29 -7.51 15.10
CA GLY A 134 -2.92 -8.76 14.69
C GLY A 134 -3.57 -8.67 13.32
N GLN A 135 -3.72 -9.82 12.64
CA GLN A 135 -4.24 -9.92 11.28
C GLN A 135 -5.52 -9.10 11.04
N LYS A 136 -6.53 -9.23 11.91
CA LYS A 136 -7.81 -8.49 11.81
C LYS A 136 -7.61 -6.97 11.85
N ARG A 137 -6.68 -6.49 12.68
CA ARG A 137 -6.38 -5.06 12.82
C ARG A 137 -5.67 -4.53 11.58
N THR A 138 -4.65 -5.26 11.09
CA THR A 138 -3.93 -4.89 9.86
C THR A 138 -4.87 -4.77 8.67
N TYR A 139 -5.74 -5.76 8.45
CA TYR A 139 -6.72 -5.72 7.36
C TYR A 139 -7.62 -4.50 7.45
N ARG A 140 -8.17 -4.24 8.64
CA ARG A 140 -9.09 -3.13 8.86
C ARG A 140 -8.42 -1.80 8.53
N ALA A 141 -7.26 -1.53 9.13
CA ALA A 141 -6.53 -0.28 8.93
C ALA A 141 -6.12 -0.06 7.47
N ILE A 142 -5.66 -1.10 6.77
CA ILE A 142 -5.36 -1.03 5.33
C ILE A 142 -6.62 -0.72 4.54
N SER A 143 -7.72 -1.44 4.78
CA SER A 143 -8.96 -1.26 4.03
C SER A 143 -9.64 0.10 4.25
N GLU A 144 -9.42 0.71 5.42
CA GLU A 144 -9.95 2.03 5.76
C GLU A 144 -9.12 3.15 5.12
N THR A 145 -7.79 2.97 5.01
CA THR A 145 -6.86 4.03 4.59
C THR A 145 -6.50 3.97 3.10
N PHE A 146 -6.38 2.76 2.55
CA PHE A 146 -5.87 2.52 1.20
C PHE A 146 -6.90 1.89 0.27
N SER A 147 -6.74 2.17 -1.01
CA SER A 147 -7.44 1.52 -2.12
C SER A 147 -6.47 0.89 -3.09
N PHE A 148 -6.93 -0.08 -3.87
CA PHE A 148 -6.12 -0.84 -4.83
C PHE A 148 -5.01 -1.71 -4.21
N LEU A 149 -5.10 -2.02 -2.92
CA LEU A 149 -4.26 -3.01 -2.25
C LEU A 149 -5.02 -4.34 -2.12
N PRO A 150 -4.68 -5.40 -2.89
CA PRO A 150 -5.38 -6.68 -2.85
C PRO A 150 -5.27 -7.37 -1.48
N ARG A 151 -6.35 -8.00 -1.03
CA ARG A 151 -6.37 -8.77 0.24
C ARG A 151 -5.30 -9.86 0.26
N GLU A 152 -5.09 -10.54 -0.85
CA GLU A 152 -4.09 -11.59 -1.01
C GLU A 152 -2.66 -11.10 -0.73
N ALA A 153 -2.33 -9.87 -1.16
CA ALA A 153 -1.03 -9.26 -0.87
C ALA A 153 -0.84 -9.08 0.64
N VAL A 154 -1.87 -8.61 1.35
CA VAL A 154 -1.83 -8.51 2.83
C VAL A 154 -1.69 -9.89 3.47
N THR A 155 -2.48 -10.88 3.04
CA THR A 155 -2.39 -12.25 3.56
C THR A 155 -0.96 -12.77 3.44
N ARG A 156 -0.37 -12.65 2.26
CA ARG A 156 0.95 -13.20 1.96
C ARG A 156 2.04 -12.53 2.80
N PHE A 157 1.97 -11.21 2.97
CA PHE A 157 2.89 -10.50 3.87
C PHE A 157 2.76 -10.98 5.31
N LEU A 158 1.53 -11.08 5.84
CA LEU A 158 1.33 -11.51 7.23
C LEU A 158 1.80 -12.95 7.44
N MET A 159 1.61 -13.82 6.44
CA MET A 159 2.11 -15.19 6.46
C MET A 159 3.63 -15.27 6.36
N SER A 160 4.33 -14.28 5.79
CA SER A 160 5.80 -14.26 5.72
C SER A 160 6.47 -13.52 6.90
N CYS A 161 5.69 -12.92 7.80
CA CYS A 161 6.22 -12.22 8.97
C CYS A 161 6.82 -13.18 10.01
N THR A 162 8.14 -13.29 10.01
CA THR A 162 8.88 -14.23 10.86
C THR A 162 8.67 -14.00 12.37
N ASP A 163 8.47 -12.75 12.81
CA ASP A 163 8.21 -12.42 14.23
C ASP A 163 6.81 -12.86 14.70
N CYS A 164 5.85 -12.94 13.77
CA CYS A 164 4.51 -13.44 14.03
C CYS A 164 4.45 -14.97 13.92
N GLN A 165 5.16 -15.56 12.94
CA GLN A 165 5.25 -17.02 12.78
C GLN A 165 5.85 -17.70 14.00
N LYS A 166 6.95 -17.17 14.56
CA LYS A 166 7.62 -17.76 15.74
C LYS A 166 6.69 -17.90 16.95
N ARG A 167 5.75 -16.98 17.13
CA ARG A 167 4.80 -17.01 18.25
C ARG A 167 3.72 -18.07 18.08
N MET A 168 3.39 -18.44 16.84
CA MET A 168 2.43 -19.51 16.56
C MET A 168 2.97 -20.89 16.95
N HIS A 169 4.30 -21.04 17.01
CA HIS A 169 4.97 -22.31 17.36
C HIS A 169 5.46 -22.36 18.82
N LEU A 170 5.34 -21.27 19.59
CA LEU A 170 5.73 -21.17 21.01
C LEU A 170 4.54 -21.31 21.96
N SER A 171 3.34 -21.55 21.44
CA SER A 171 2.10 -21.72 22.20
C SER A 171 1.71 -23.19 22.43
N THR A 172 2.70 -24.08 22.45
CA THR A 172 2.60 -25.46 22.93
C THR A 172 3.54 -25.61 24.12
#